data_AF-A0A1Q3R799-F1
#
_entry.id   AF-A0A1Q3R799-F1
#
_cell.length_a   1.000
_cell.length_b   1.000
_cell.length_c   1.000
_cell.angle_alpha   90.00
_cell.angle_beta   90.00
_cell.angle_gamma   90.00
#
_symmetry.space_group_name_H-M   'P 1'
#
loop_
_entity.id
_entity.type
_entity.pdbx_description
1 polymer ?
#
loop_
_entity_poly.entity_id
_entity_poly.type
_entity_poly.pdbx_seq_one_letter_code
_entity_poly.pdbx_strand_id
1 'polypeptide(L)'
;MAGEFAGGCGDASTARNWACAAGLWHDLGKYRPGFQKYVRLADGENAHIEGKVASRDKSHSAAGALWAERLMEQKHGTAGKLAARVLMYLIAGHHAGLGDWHQGLRERLAEPESQRELADALAAQPPAEILHGAAPALDSLRHIPGGLPDGFALWVRMLFSCLVDADFLDTEAHFDTGKPRQRSGFPTLAQMHAAFNAYMAALPDGMLHLRRKCVAHRKLHPVGRSGEKYGA
;
A
#
# COMPACT_ATOMS: atom_id res chain seq x y z
N MET A 1 10.05 -6.96 8.07
CA MET A 1 9.29 -5.70 8.14
C MET A 1 7.97 -5.84 7.37
N ALA A 2 7.99 -6.04 6.04
CA ALA A 2 6.76 -6.30 5.27
C ALA A 2 5.97 -7.51 5.82
N GLY A 3 6.63 -8.61 6.16
CA GLY A 3 5.98 -9.79 6.77
C GLY A 3 5.30 -9.58 8.14
N GLU A 4 5.70 -8.58 8.93
CA GLU A 4 5.01 -8.23 10.20
C GLU A 4 3.80 -7.32 9.94
N PHE A 5 3.81 -6.54 8.85
CA PHE A 5 2.68 -5.75 8.38
C PHE A 5 1.70 -6.56 7.50
N ALA A 6 2.15 -7.68 6.91
CA ALA A 6 1.41 -8.53 5.96
C ALA A 6 0.79 -9.79 6.57
N GLY A 7 0.85 -9.98 7.90
CA GLY A 7 0.18 -11.11 8.56
C GLY A 7 -1.32 -11.15 8.22
N GLY A 8 -1.93 -12.35 8.25
CA GLY A 8 -3.30 -12.62 7.79
C GLY A 8 -4.38 -11.60 8.21
N CYS A 9 -5.36 -11.35 7.35
CA CYS A 9 -6.42 -10.36 7.59
C CYS A 9 -7.22 -10.69 8.86
N GLY A 10 -7.40 -9.73 9.78
CA GLY A 10 -8.29 -9.96 10.94
C GLY A 10 -8.12 -9.06 12.18
N ASP A 11 -6.90 -8.67 12.62
CA ASP A 11 -6.69 -7.78 13.80
C ASP A 11 -5.23 -7.25 13.99
N ALA A 12 -5.15 -6.08 14.66
CA ALA A 12 -4.22 -5.51 15.65
C ALA A 12 -3.49 -4.20 15.31
N SER A 13 -3.44 -3.75 14.04
CA SER A 13 -2.98 -2.39 13.74
C SER A 13 -3.65 -1.80 12.50
N THR A 14 -3.92 -0.49 12.53
CA THR A 14 -4.40 0.29 11.37
C THR A 14 -3.64 -0.10 10.11
N ALA A 15 -2.30 -0.05 10.15
CA ALA A 15 -1.47 -0.31 8.99
C ALA A 15 -1.71 -1.69 8.34
N ARG A 16 -1.89 -2.75 9.15
CA ARG A 16 -2.10 -4.11 8.65
C ARG A 16 -3.38 -4.23 7.82
N ASN A 17 -4.47 -3.62 8.26
CA ASN A 17 -5.75 -3.71 7.54
C ASN A 17 -5.68 -3.00 6.18
N TRP A 18 -5.02 -1.84 6.14
CA TRP A 18 -4.79 -1.11 4.88
C TRP A 18 -3.81 -1.84 3.96
N ALA A 19 -2.75 -2.46 4.51
CA ALA A 19 -1.83 -3.30 3.74
C ALA A 19 -2.53 -4.54 3.17
N CYS A 20 -3.35 -5.22 3.97
CA CYS A 20 -4.12 -6.39 3.54
C CYS A 20 -5.09 -6.02 2.41
N ALA A 21 -5.82 -4.92 2.55
CA ALA A 21 -6.71 -4.42 1.50
C ALA A 21 -5.96 -4.11 0.19
N ALA A 22 -4.81 -3.45 0.30
CA ALA A 22 -3.97 -3.15 -0.86
C ALA A 22 -3.45 -4.43 -1.52
N GLY A 23 -2.92 -5.38 -0.74
CA GLY A 23 -2.44 -6.67 -1.24
C GLY A 23 -3.53 -7.49 -1.90
N LEU A 24 -4.74 -7.54 -1.31
CA LEU A 24 -5.86 -8.29 -1.86
C LEU A 24 -6.33 -7.74 -3.22
N TRP A 25 -6.26 -6.42 -3.42
CA TRP A 25 -6.84 -5.77 -4.59
C TRP A 25 -5.84 -5.34 -5.64
N HIS A 26 -4.53 -5.28 -5.36
CA HIS A 26 -3.55 -4.69 -6.28
C HIS A 26 -3.58 -5.34 -7.68
N ASP A 27 -3.85 -6.64 -7.71
CA ASP A 27 -3.86 -7.49 -8.89
C ASP A 27 -5.24 -7.77 -9.46
N LEU A 28 -6.29 -7.07 -9.01
CA LEU A 28 -7.65 -7.32 -9.49
C LEU A 28 -7.76 -7.23 -11.03
N GLY A 29 -6.97 -6.36 -11.66
CA GLY A 29 -6.94 -6.23 -13.12
C GLY A 29 -6.37 -7.46 -13.85
N LYS A 30 -5.68 -8.37 -13.14
CA LYS A 30 -5.16 -9.63 -13.72
C LYS A 30 -6.29 -10.60 -14.07
N TYR A 31 -7.49 -10.47 -13.50
CA TYR A 31 -8.66 -11.31 -13.84
C TYR A 31 -9.19 -11.05 -15.26
N ARG A 32 -8.86 -9.92 -15.88
CA ARG A 32 -9.34 -9.56 -17.22
C ARG A 32 -8.91 -10.59 -18.28
N PRO A 33 -9.77 -10.88 -19.27
CA PRO A 33 -9.41 -11.77 -20.37
C PRO A 33 -8.11 -11.38 -21.12
N GLY A 34 -7.89 -10.08 -21.33
CA GLY A 34 -6.68 -9.55 -21.98
C GLY A 34 -5.40 -9.89 -21.22
N PHE A 35 -5.39 -9.68 -19.90
CA PHE A 35 -4.25 -9.99 -19.03
C PHE A 35 -4.02 -11.50 -18.92
N GLN A 36 -5.09 -12.28 -18.81
CA GLN A 36 -4.98 -13.74 -18.77
C GLN A 36 -4.43 -14.32 -20.08
N LYS A 37 -4.77 -13.70 -21.23
CA LYS A 37 -4.18 -14.05 -22.52
C LYS A 37 -2.69 -13.68 -22.56
N TYR A 38 -2.32 -12.52 -22.01
CA TYR A 38 -0.93 -12.11 -21.88
C TYR A 38 -0.08 -13.15 -21.13
N VAL A 39 -0.50 -13.55 -19.93
CA VAL A 39 0.21 -14.54 -19.10
C VAL A 39 0.41 -15.86 -19.84
N ARG A 40 -0.64 -16.42 -20.45
CA ARG A 40 -0.56 -17.68 -21.21
C ARG A 40 0.39 -17.61 -22.41
N LEU A 41 0.55 -16.43 -23.02
CA LEU A 41 1.49 -16.23 -24.12
C LEU A 41 2.93 -16.06 -23.63
N ALA A 42 3.11 -15.52 -22.42
CA ALA A 42 4.41 -15.35 -21.77
C ALA A 42 4.98 -16.67 -21.24
N ASP A 43 4.12 -17.64 -20.88
CA ASP A 43 4.54 -18.97 -20.38
C ASP A 43 4.83 -20.00 -21.50
N GLY A 44 4.56 -19.69 -22.76
CA GLY A 44 4.79 -20.62 -23.89
C GLY A 44 6.21 -20.55 -24.46
N GLU A 45 6.62 -21.56 -25.25
CA GLU A 45 7.91 -21.63 -25.99
C GLU A 45 8.20 -20.41 -26.90
N ASN A 46 7.22 -19.53 -27.11
CA ASN A 46 7.29 -18.31 -27.90
C ASN A 46 7.42 -17.02 -27.06
N ALA A 47 7.75 -17.11 -25.76
CA ALA A 47 7.91 -15.99 -24.83
C ALA A 47 8.96 -14.95 -25.29
N HIS A 48 9.89 -15.36 -26.15
CA HIS A 48 10.99 -14.53 -26.66
C HIS A 48 10.59 -13.50 -27.72
N ILE A 49 9.32 -13.46 -28.14
CA ILE A 49 8.85 -12.52 -29.17
C ILE A 49 8.15 -11.33 -28.49
N GLU A 50 8.95 -10.37 -28.02
CA GLU A 50 8.47 -9.06 -27.58
C GLU A 50 7.64 -8.41 -28.72
N GLY A 51 6.31 -8.36 -28.57
CA GLY A 51 5.43 -7.66 -29.52
C GLY A 51 4.04 -8.25 -29.76
N LYS A 52 3.71 -9.45 -29.27
CA LYS A 52 2.42 -10.10 -29.55
C LYS A 52 1.20 -9.59 -28.77
N VAL A 53 1.42 -8.78 -27.72
CA VAL A 53 0.36 -8.35 -26.80
C VAL A 53 0.40 -6.83 -26.64
N ALA A 54 -0.76 -6.19 -26.80
CA ALA A 54 -0.87 -4.74 -26.67
C ALA A 54 -0.43 -4.30 -25.27
N SER A 55 0.28 -3.18 -25.16
CA SER A 55 0.70 -2.60 -23.86
C SER A 55 -0.48 -2.46 -22.87
N ARG A 56 -1.67 -2.19 -23.42
CA ARG A 56 -2.94 -2.09 -22.70
C ARG A 56 -3.39 -3.39 -22.02
N ASP A 57 -3.07 -4.54 -22.61
CA ASP A 57 -3.41 -5.84 -22.04
C ASP A 57 -2.46 -6.24 -20.89
N LYS A 58 -1.36 -5.50 -20.69
CA LYS A 58 -0.39 -5.70 -19.61
C LYS A 58 -0.69 -4.84 -18.37
N SER A 59 -1.48 -3.78 -18.50
CA SER A 59 -1.90 -2.99 -17.33
C SER A 59 -2.81 -3.83 -16.42
N HIS A 60 -2.82 -3.55 -15.12
CA HIS A 60 -3.74 -4.21 -14.18
C HIS A 60 -3.95 -3.44 -12.86
N SER A 61 -3.23 -2.36 -12.64
CA SER A 61 -3.25 -1.61 -11.38
C SER A 61 -4.45 -0.66 -11.24
N ALA A 62 -5.17 -0.33 -12.32
CA ALA A 62 -6.30 0.59 -12.27
C ALA A 62 -7.56 -0.10 -11.72
N ALA A 63 -7.83 -1.36 -12.09
CA ALA A 63 -8.99 -2.10 -11.60
C ALA A 63 -9.04 -2.16 -10.08
N GLY A 64 -7.95 -2.55 -9.43
CA GLY A 64 -7.87 -2.65 -7.97
C GLY A 64 -8.09 -1.32 -7.27
N ALA A 65 -7.49 -0.24 -7.80
CA ALA A 65 -7.62 1.10 -7.25
C ALA A 65 -9.07 1.61 -7.31
N LEU A 66 -9.71 1.45 -8.48
CA LEU A 66 -11.09 1.88 -8.69
C LEU A 66 -12.09 1.01 -7.91
N TRP A 67 -11.80 -0.29 -7.76
CA TRP A 67 -12.60 -1.17 -6.90
C TRP A 67 -12.54 -0.75 -5.43
N ALA A 68 -11.34 -0.42 -4.93
CA ALA A 68 -11.16 0.07 -3.57
C ALA A 68 -12.00 1.34 -3.31
N GLU A 69 -12.01 2.30 -4.25
CA GLU A 69 -12.87 3.49 -4.15
C GLU A 69 -14.36 3.12 -4.08
N ARG A 70 -14.84 2.32 -5.02
CA ARG A 70 -16.24 1.90 -5.09
C ARG A 70 -16.68 1.19 -3.80
N LEU A 71 -15.90 0.24 -3.31
CA LEU A 71 -16.27 -0.53 -2.12
C LEU A 71 -16.22 0.32 -0.84
N MET A 72 -15.22 1.19 -0.71
CA MET A 72 -15.12 2.10 0.44
C MET A 72 -16.23 3.14 0.43
N GLU A 73 -16.59 3.69 -0.72
CA GLU A 73 -17.74 4.59 -0.88
C GLU A 73 -19.06 3.89 -0.54
N GLN A 74 -19.25 2.65 -1.01
CA GLN A 74 -20.44 1.87 -0.66
C GLN A 74 -20.56 1.61 0.84
N LYS A 75 -19.45 1.32 1.53
CA LYS A 75 -19.45 0.99 2.97
C LYS A 75 -19.48 2.20 3.89
N HIS A 76 -18.87 3.30 3.49
CA HIS A 76 -18.61 4.44 4.38
C HIS A 76 -18.96 5.80 3.76
N GLY A 77 -19.68 5.82 2.64
CA GLY A 77 -20.12 7.02 1.95
C GLY A 77 -18.96 7.89 1.46
N THR A 78 -19.19 9.21 1.42
CA THR A 78 -18.20 10.19 0.96
C THR A 78 -16.89 10.14 1.76
N ALA A 79 -16.96 9.84 3.05
CA ALA A 79 -15.76 9.66 3.88
C ALA A 79 -14.94 8.45 3.43
N GLY A 80 -15.62 7.36 3.08
CA GLY A 80 -15.01 6.17 2.48
C GLY A 80 -14.31 6.46 1.16
N LYS A 81 -14.98 7.19 0.26
CA LYS A 81 -14.41 7.61 -1.02
C LYS A 81 -13.11 8.41 -0.84
N LEU A 82 -13.11 9.36 0.11
CA LEU A 82 -11.91 10.14 0.43
C LEU A 82 -10.79 9.27 1.00
N ALA A 83 -11.14 8.38 1.93
CA ALA A 83 -10.20 7.47 2.58
C ALA A 83 -9.59 6.47 1.57
N ALA A 84 -10.36 6.03 0.57
CA ALA A 84 -9.92 5.12 -0.47
C ALA A 84 -8.73 5.65 -1.28
N ARG A 85 -8.51 6.97 -1.30
CA ARG A 85 -7.33 7.56 -1.97
C ARG A 85 -6.03 6.92 -1.50
N VAL A 86 -5.92 6.56 -0.22
CA VAL A 86 -4.74 5.82 0.28
C VAL A 86 -4.55 4.53 -0.52
N LEU A 87 -5.58 3.69 -0.63
CA LEU A 87 -5.50 2.44 -1.40
C LEU A 87 -5.27 2.70 -2.88
N MET A 88 -5.89 3.74 -3.45
CA MET A 88 -5.69 4.10 -4.85
C MET A 88 -4.24 4.48 -5.13
N TYR A 89 -3.58 5.22 -4.24
CA TYR A 89 -2.14 5.52 -4.35
C TYR A 89 -1.30 4.25 -4.31
N LEU A 90 -1.55 3.38 -3.33
CA LEU A 90 -0.79 2.14 -3.14
C LEU A 90 -0.95 1.21 -4.35
N ILE A 91 -2.20 0.91 -4.69
CA ILE A 91 -2.55 -0.03 -5.75
C ILE A 91 -2.20 0.54 -7.11
N ALA A 92 -2.59 1.76 -7.45
CA ALA A 92 -2.35 2.26 -8.80
C ALA A 92 -0.86 2.48 -9.09
N GLY A 93 -0.03 2.66 -8.05
CA GLY A 93 1.40 2.94 -8.12
C GLY A 93 2.32 1.72 -8.00
N HIS A 94 1.84 0.51 -7.72
CA HIS A 94 2.73 -0.60 -7.35
C HIS A 94 3.79 -0.97 -8.43
N HIS A 95 3.54 -0.70 -9.71
CA HIS A 95 4.54 -0.84 -10.79
C HIS A 95 5.28 0.43 -11.19
N ALA A 96 4.71 1.61 -10.91
CA ALA A 96 5.18 2.89 -11.45
C ALA A 96 5.76 3.83 -10.39
N GLY A 97 5.64 3.47 -9.10
CA GLY A 97 5.86 4.36 -7.98
C GLY A 97 4.64 5.19 -7.60
N LEU A 98 4.74 5.88 -6.45
CA LEU A 98 3.69 6.79 -5.97
C LEU A 98 3.70 8.09 -6.81
N GLY A 99 2.78 8.19 -7.78
CA GLY A 99 2.58 9.38 -8.60
C GLY A 99 1.83 10.50 -7.86
N ASP A 100 1.87 11.73 -8.37
CA ASP A 100 1.13 12.86 -7.81
C ASP A 100 -0.37 12.75 -8.17
N TRP A 101 -1.24 12.87 -7.15
CA TRP A 101 -2.69 12.85 -7.34
C TRP A 101 -3.21 13.92 -8.29
N HIS A 102 -2.68 15.14 -8.20
CA HIS A 102 -3.13 16.29 -8.98
C HIS A 102 -2.32 16.50 -10.26
N GLN A 103 -1.30 15.68 -10.50
CA GLN A 103 -0.46 15.74 -11.69
C GLN A 103 -0.33 14.35 -12.32
N GLY A 104 -1.47 13.70 -12.60
CA GLY A 104 -1.53 12.55 -13.48
C GLY A 104 -2.28 11.34 -12.91
N LEU A 105 -2.18 11.04 -11.61
CA LEU A 105 -2.79 9.81 -11.09
C LEU A 105 -4.33 9.87 -11.14
N ARG A 106 -4.92 11.00 -10.74
CA ARG A 106 -6.38 11.18 -10.81
C ARG A 106 -6.88 11.14 -12.25
N GLU A 107 -6.18 11.83 -13.14
CA GLU A 107 -6.52 11.91 -14.57
C GLU A 107 -6.49 10.51 -15.18
N ARG A 108 -5.41 9.76 -14.96
CA ARG A 108 -5.25 8.38 -15.43
C ARG A 108 -6.37 7.46 -14.94
N LEU A 109 -6.75 7.54 -13.67
CA LEU A 109 -7.83 6.71 -13.13
C LEU A 109 -9.22 7.11 -13.67
N ALA A 110 -9.39 8.37 -14.09
CA ALA A 110 -10.60 8.85 -14.74
C ALA A 110 -10.69 8.51 -16.24
N GLU A 111 -9.59 8.05 -16.86
CA GLU A 111 -9.58 7.67 -18.26
C GLU A 111 -10.56 6.51 -18.54
N PRO A 112 -11.25 6.51 -19.71
CA PRO A 112 -12.16 5.43 -20.09
C PRO A 112 -11.51 4.05 -20.10
N GLU A 113 -10.21 3.99 -20.36
CA GLU A 113 -9.43 2.75 -20.35
C GLU A 113 -9.32 2.15 -18.94
N SER A 114 -9.00 2.96 -17.94
CA SER A 114 -8.97 2.55 -16.53
C SER A 114 -10.35 2.08 -16.05
N GLN A 115 -11.42 2.75 -16.48
CA GLN A 115 -12.79 2.36 -16.15
C GLN A 115 -13.18 1.02 -16.80
N ARG A 116 -12.78 0.82 -18.07
CA ARG A 116 -12.95 -0.46 -18.76
C ARG A 116 -12.14 -1.57 -18.10
N GLU A 117 -10.93 -1.28 -17.63
CA GLU A 117 -10.11 -2.21 -16.87
C GLU A 117 -10.86 -2.76 -15.65
N LEU A 118 -11.49 -1.89 -14.84
CA LEU A 118 -12.34 -2.36 -13.75
C LEU A 118 -13.54 -3.18 -14.26
N ALA A 119 -14.25 -2.69 -15.28
CA ALA A 119 -15.45 -3.36 -15.79
C ALA A 119 -15.16 -4.79 -16.28
N ASP A 120 -14.10 -4.95 -17.07
CA ASP A 120 -13.68 -6.26 -17.60
C ASP A 120 -13.21 -7.20 -16.47
N ALA A 121 -12.55 -6.65 -15.44
CA ALA A 121 -12.09 -7.45 -14.29
C ALA A 121 -13.29 -7.98 -13.49
N LEU A 122 -14.31 -7.16 -13.25
CA LEU A 122 -15.53 -7.58 -12.55
C LEU A 122 -16.37 -8.55 -13.39
N ALA A 123 -16.42 -8.37 -14.71
CA ALA A 123 -17.14 -9.26 -15.62
C ALA A 123 -16.54 -10.68 -15.65
N ALA A 124 -15.25 -10.82 -15.34
CA ALA A 124 -14.56 -12.11 -15.17
C ALA A 124 -14.93 -12.83 -13.85
N GLN A 125 -15.80 -12.25 -13.02
CA GLN A 125 -16.30 -12.80 -11.76
C GLN A 125 -15.18 -13.29 -10.82
N PRO A 126 -14.30 -12.38 -10.34
CA PRO A 126 -13.30 -12.73 -9.34
C PRO A 126 -13.95 -13.34 -8.10
N PRO A 127 -13.25 -14.22 -7.37
CA PRO A 127 -13.78 -14.85 -6.16
C PRO A 127 -14.33 -13.82 -5.17
N ALA A 128 -15.43 -14.15 -4.52
CA ALA A 128 -16.12 -13.24 -3.62
C ALA A 128 -15.24 -12.80 -2.44
N GLU A 129 -14.30 -13.65 -2.00
CA GLU A 129 -13.35 -13.33 -0.93
C GLU A 129 -12.40 -12.20 -1.36
N ILE A 130 -11.99 -12.15 -2.64
CA ILE A 130 -11.18 -11.06 -3.18
C ILE A 130 -11.99 -9.76 -3.17
N LEU A 131 -13.24 -9.80 -3.66
CA LEU A 131 -14.04 -8.59 -3.81
C LEU A 131 -14.47 -7.98 -2.47
N HIS A 132 -14.73 -8.80 -1.45
CA HIS A 132 -15.35 -8.32 -0.20
C HIS A 132 -14.47 -8.47 1.06
N GLY A 133 -13.30 -9.11 0.96
CA GLY A 133 -12.57 -9.63 2.12
C GLY A 133 -11.81 -8.63 3.00
N ALA A 134 -11.66 -7.35 2.62
CA ALA A 134 -10.64 -6.51 3.29
C ALA A 134 -10.92 -5.00 3.40
N ALA A 135 -12.17 -4.51 3.39
CA ALA A 135 -12.41 -3.07 3.53
C ALA A 135 -12.02 -2.55 4.95
N PRO A 136 -11.03 -1.65 5.09
CA PRO A 136 -10.58 -1.16 6.39
C PRO A 136 -11.56 -0.15 7.00
N ALA A 137 -11.73 -0.21 8.33
CA ALA A 137 -12.54 0.76 9.07
C ALA A 137 -11.91 2.17 9.05
N LEU A 138 -12.74 3.21 8.95
CA LEU A 138 -12.25 4.60 8.84
C LEU A 138 -11.61 5.14 10.12
N ASP A 139 -12.06 4.72 11.30
CA ASP A 139 -11.51 5.20 12.58
C ASP A 139 -10.03 4.84 12.77
N SER A 140 -9.55 3.86 12.01
CA SER A 140 -8.14 3.49 11.96
C SER A 140 -7.24 4.65 11.48
N LEU A 141 -7.75 5.53 10.60
CA LEU A 141 -7.00 6.69 10.08
C LEU A 141 -6.76 7.79 11.12
N ARG A 142 -7.53 7.82 12.21
CA ARG A 142 -7.37 8.82 13.29
C ARG A 142 -6.10 8.60 14.11
N HIS A 143 -5.53 7.39 14.06
CA HIS A 143 -4.46 6.93 14.93
C HIS A 143 -3.14 6.69 14.18
N ILE A 144 -2.92 7.40 13.07
CA ILE A 144 -1.69 7.24 12.28
C ILE A 144 -0.50 7.82 13.05
N PRO A 145 0.56 7.02 13.30
CA PRO A 145 1.74 7.48 14.01
C PRO A 145 2.40 8.69 13.33
N GLY A 146 2.89 9.64 14.13
CA GLY A 146 3.57 10.83 13.63
C GLY A 146 2.65 11.91 13.03
N GLY A 147 1.32 11.78 13.14
CA GLY A 147 0.37 12.83 12.78
C GLY A 147 0.39 13.26 11.31
N LEU A 148 -0.26 14.39 11.03
CA LEU A 148 -0.33 15.00 9.70
C LEU A 148 0.60 16.25 9.62
N PRO A 149 1.26 16.51 8.47
CA PRO A 149 1.26 15.69 7.25
C PRO A 149 2.36 14.59 7.23
N ASP A 150 3.43 14.75 8.00
CA ASP A 150 4.66 13.97 7.81
C ASP A 150 4.52 12.50 8.21
N GLY A 151 3.87 12.20 9.35
CA GLY A 151 3.61 10.83 9.79
C GLY A 151 2.72 10.06 8.82
N PHE A 152 1.67 10.69 8.31
CA PHE A 152 0.82 10.13 7.27
C PHE A 152 1.59 9.83 5.98
N ALA A 153 2.41 10.78 5.53
CA ALA A 153 3.22 10.62 4.34
C ALA A 153 4.23 9.46 4.47
N LEU A 154 4.82 9.28 5.65
CA LEU A 154 5.68 8.13 5.97
C LEU A 154 4.88 6.83 6.01
N TRP A 155 3.72 6.84 6.67
CA TRP A 155 2.84 5.67 6.79
C TRP A 155 2.42 5.14 5.42
N VAL A 156 1.97 5.99 4.50
CA VAL A 156 1.64 5.59 3.11
C VAL A 156 2.85 4.98 2.40
N ARG A 157 4.05 5.56 2.55
CA ARG A 157 5.28 5.01 1.95
C ARG A 157 5.67 3.66 2.53
N MET A 158 5.45 3.44 3.82
CA MET A 158 5.70 2.13 4.45
C MET A 158 4.72 1.08 3.94
N LEU A 159 3.43 1.41 3.82
CA LEU A 159 2.43 0.52 3.21
C LEU A 159 2.78 0.19 1.75
N PHE A 160 3.21 1.20 0.98
CA PHE A 160 3.64 1.03 -0.40
C PHE A 160 4.83 0.07 -0.49
N SER A 161 5.84 0.27 0.36
CA SER A 161 7.00 -0.61 0.43
C SER A 161 6.61 -2.05 0.78
N CYS A 162 5.63 -2.24 1.68
CA CYS A 162 5.16 -3.58 2.04
C CYS A 162 4.41 -4.25 0.88
N LEU A 163 3.57 -3.49 0.17
CA LEU A 163 2.84 -4.00 -1.00
C LEU A 163 3.79 -4.44 -2.11
N VAL A 164 4.77 -3.57 -2.45
CA VAL A 164 5.75 -3.88 -3.49
C VAL A 164 6.62 -5.07 -3.11
N ASP A 165 7.10 -5.14 -1.87
CA ASP A 165 7.88 -6.29 -1.37
C ASP A 165 7.06 -7.60 -1.45
N ALA A 166 5.77 -7.56 -1.10
CA ALA A 166 4.88 -8.71 -1.21
C ALA A 166 4.65 -9.15 -2.67
N ASP A 167 4.40 -8.22 -3.60
CA ASP A 167 4.22 -8.52 -5.03
C ASP A 167 5.47 -9.15 -5.65
N PHE A 168 6.66 -8.64 -5.31
CA PHE A 168 7.93 -9.25 -5.72
C PHE A 168 8.10 -10.67 -5.15
N LEU A 169 7.79 -10.89 -3.88
CA LEU A 169 7.92 -12.21 -3.24
C LEU A 169 6.94 -13.23 -3.83
N ASP A 170 5.69 -12.84 -4.11
CA ASP A 170 4.69 -13.72 -4.75
C ASP A 170 5.13 -14.08 -6.18
N THR A 171 5.66 -13.10 -6.92
CA THR A 171 6.22 -13.31 -8.25
C THR A 171 7.42 -14.26 -8.21
N GLU A 172 8.37 -14.04 -7.29
CA GLU A 172 9.53 -14.93 -7.10
C GLU A 172 9.09 -16.36 -6.75
N ALA A 173 8.13 -16.53 -5.85
CA ALA A 173 7.61 -17.83 -5.46
C ALA A 173 6.89 -18.56 -6.61
N HIS A 174 6.23 -17.82 -7.51
CA HIS A 174 5.59 -18.39 -8.68
C HIS A 174 6.60 -19.01 -9.67
N PHE A 175 7.75 -18.34 -9.90
CA PHE A 175 8.75 -18.81 -10.85
C PHE A 175 9.80 -19.76 -10.24
N ASP A 176 10.12 -19.63 -8.95
CA ASP A 176 11.13 -20.46 -8.26
C ASP A 176 10.47 -21.62 -7.50
N THR A 177 9.87 -22.55 -8.25
CA THR A 177 9.25 -23.79 -7.73
C THR A 177 10.23 -24.72 -6.99
N GLY A 178 11.53 -24.37 -6.91
CA GLY A 178 12.58 -25.16 -6.27
C GLY A 178 13.12 -24.60 -4.96
N LYS A 179 13.24 -23.28 -4.78
CA LYS A 179 13.75 -22.67 -3.54
C LYS A 179 13.24 -21.24 -3.37
N PRO A 180 12.13 -20.97 -2.65
CA PRO A 180 11.88 -19.62 -2.17
C PRO A 180 13.08 -19.22 -1.30
N ARG A 181 13.95 -18.37 -1.85
CA ARG A 181 15.17 -17.95 -1.17
C ARG A 181 14.71 -17.01 -0.06
N GLN A 182 14.43 -17.57 1.11
CA GLN A 182 14.01 -16.82 2.28
C GLN A 182 15.08 -15.76 2.53
N ARG A 183 14.79 -14.51 2.18
CA ARG A 183 15.72 -13.41 2.39
C ARG A 183 15.80 -13.20 3.90
N SER A 184 16.93 -13.60 4.48
CA SER A 184 17.20 -13.53 5.93
C SER A 184 18.33 -12.54 6.21
N GLY A 185 18.44 -12.10 7.47
CA GLY A 185 19.53 -11.20 7.88
C GLY A 185 19.25 -9.71 7.68
N PHE A 186 17.99 -9.34 7.42
CA PHE A 186 17.60 -7.93 7.48
C PHE A 186 17.73 -7.40 8.91
N PRO A 187 18.21 -6.16 9.09
CA PRO A 187 18.24 -5.55 10.41
C PRO A 187 16.81 -5.35 10.95
N THR A 188 16.66 -5.50 12.26
CA THR A 188 15.39 -5.23 12.95
C THR A 188 15.03 -3.75 12.86
N LEU A 189 13.76 -3.42 13.08
CA LEU A 189 13.32 -2.03 13.11
C LEU A 189 14.10 -1.22 14.18
N ALA A 190 14.41 -1.83 15.32
CA ALA A 190 15.23 -1.21 16.35
C ALA A 190 16.67 -0.92 15.87
N GLN A 191 17.27 -1.85 15.12
CA GLN A 191 18.60 -1.67 14.54
C GLN A 191 18.61 -0.57 13.46
N MET A 192 17.60 -0.57 12.57
CA MET A 192 17.44 0.48 11.56
C MET A 192 17.21 1.85 12.20
N HIS A 193 16.37 1.93 13.24
CA HIS A 193 16.10 3.16 13.98
C HIS A 193 17.34 3.69 14.70
N ALA A 194 18.14 2.81 15.32
CA ALA A 194 19.40 3.18 15.93
C ALA A 194 20.40 3.73 14.90
N ALA A 195 20.56 3.05 13.76
CA ALA A 195 21.43 3.49 12.67
C ALA A 195 20.99 4.84 12.08
N PHE A 196 19.69 5.03 11.87
CA PHE A 196 19.11 6.31 11.43
C PHE A 196 19.43 7.43 12.42
N ASN A 197 19.19 7.22 13.71
CA ASN A 197 19.46 8.23 14.73
C ASN A 197 20.95 8.56 14.86
N ALA A 198 21.83 7.55 14.76
CA ALA A 198 23.28 7.76 14.75
C ALA A 198 23.72 8.62 13.55
N TYR A 199 23.20 8.31 12.36
CA TYR A 199 23.45 9.11 11.16
C TYR A 199 22.95 10.55 11.32
N MET A 200 21.72 10.74 11.80
CA MET A 200 21.17 12.08 12.04
C MET A 200 21.96 12.85 13.10
N ALA A 201 22.51 12.17 14.11
CA ALA A 201 23.38 12.75 15.14
C ALA A 201 24.77 13.15 14.63
N ALA A 202 25.24 12.56 13.52
CA ALA A 202 26.51 12.89 12.89
C ALA A 202 26.43 14.04 11.87
N LEU A 203 25.22 14.46 11.45
CA LEU A 203 25.06 15.56 10.50
C LEU A 203 25.53 16.91 11.07
N PRO A 204 26.29 17.73 10.30
CA PRO A 204 26.75 19.06 10.73
C PRO A 204 25.59 20.03 11.03
N ASP A 205 25.83 20.99 11.91
CA ASP A 205 24.82 21.97 12.35
C ASP A 205 24.20 22.81 11.21
N GLY A 206 24.89 22.96 10.07
CA GLY A 206 24.34 23.60 8.86
C GLY A 206 23.17 22.85 8.20
N MET A 207 22.95 21.58 8.54
CA MET A 207 21.84 20.75 8.03
C MET A 207 20.67 20.64 9.04
N LEU A 208 20.61 21.50 10.06
CA LEU A 208 19.62 21.46 11.15
C LEU A 208 18.15 21.48 10.70
N HIS A 209 17.85 21.98 9.50
CA HIS A 209 16.48 21.97 8.96
C HIS A 209 15.93 20.53 8.79
N LEU A 210 16.80 19.57 8.47
CA LEU A 210 16.46 18.13 8.40
C LEU A 210 16.26 17.51 9.80
N ARG A 211 17.04 17.94 10.80
CA ARG A 211 16.89 17.47 12.19
C ARG A 211 15.58 17.93 12.85
N ARG A 212 15.19 19.18 12.63
CA ARG A 212 14.01 19.78 13.29
C ARG A 212 12.68 19.20 12.79
N LYS A 213 12.60 18.78 11.52
CA LYS A 213 11.39 18.15 10.96
C LYS A 213 11.17 16.73 11.49
N CYS A 214 12.22 15.94 11.73
CA CYS A 214 12.09 14.56 12.21
C CYS A 214 11.81 14.42 13.71
N VAL A 215 12.24 15.37 14.56
CA VAL A 215 12.19 15.24 16.04
C VAL A 215 10.97 15.90 16.68
N ALA A 216 10.16 16.65 15.91
CA ALA A 216 9.09 17.51 16.44
C ALA A 216 7.92 16.79 17.17
N HIS A 217 7.85 15.45 17.18
CA HIS A 217 6.79 14.71 17.88
C HIS A 217 7.09 14.33 19.34
N ARG A 218 8.26 14.69 19.89
CA ARG A 218 8.61 14.40 21.30
C ARG A 218 8.20 15.53 22.27
N LYS A 219 6.94 15.94 22.26
CA LYS A 219 6.33 16.61 23.42
C LYS A 219 5.04 15.89 23.82
N LEU A 220 5.22 14.72 24.45
CA LEU A 220 4.21 14.20 25.36
C LEU A 220 4.17 15.15 26.56
N HIS A 221 3.01 15.76 26.78
CA HIS A 221 2.73 16.52 27.99
C HIS A 221 2.91 15.60 29.21
N PRO A 222 3.63 16.01 30.27
CA PRO A 222 3.60 15.27 31.51
C PRO A 222 2.17 15.29 32.05
N VAL A 223 1.60 14.10 32.21
CA VAL A 223 0.37 13.90 33.00
C VAL A 223 0.69 14.36 34.41
N GLY A 224 0.22 15.57 34.75
CA GLY A 224 0.25 16.08 36.10
C GLY A 224 -0.63 15.21 36.99
N ARG A 225 0.01 14.50 37.92
CA ARG A 225 -0.65 14.01 39.13
C ARG A 225 -1.02 15.23 39.97
N SER A 226 -2.30 15.58 40.02
CA SER A 226 -2.88 16.33 41.14
C SER A 226 -3.95 15.46 41.77
N GLY A 227 -3.52 14.58 42.68
CA GLY A 227 -4.38 14.12 43.74
C GLY A 227 -4.42 15.22 44.78
N GLU A 228 -5.50 16.00 44.80
CA GLU A 228 -5.80 16.91 45.89
C GLU A 228 -6.99 16.38 46.67
N LYS A 229 -6.80 16.37 47.98
CA LYS A 229 -7.61 15.70 48.98
C LYS A 229 -8.86 16.54 49.24
N TYR A 230 -10.03 15.92 49.21
CA TYR A 230 -11.19 16.47 49.92
C TYR A 230 -10.98 16.27 51.42
N GLY A 231 -11.00 17.37 52.16
CA GLY A 231 -10.98 17.40 53.62
C GLY A 231 -11.69 18.64 54.14
N ALA A 232 -12.69 18.37 55.00
CA ALA A 232 -13.60 19.26 55.73
C ALA A 232 -14.75 19.90 54.92
#